data_AF-A0A653MJA8-F1
#
_entry.id   AF-A0A653MJA8-F1
#
_cell.length_a   1.000
_cell.length_b   1.000
_cell.length_c   1.000
_cell.angle_alpha   90.00
_cell.angle_beta   90.00
_cell.angle_gamma   90.00
#
_symmetry.space_group_name_H-M   'P 1'
#
loop_
_entity.id
_entity.type
_entity.pdbx_description
1 polymer ?
#
loop_
_entity_poly.entity_id
_entity_poly.type
_entity_poly.pdbx_seq_one_letter_code
_entity_poly.pdbx_strand_id
1 'polypeptide(L)'
;MNAFSGPIVKALGLGAAVLFVATACAPSGAPAGSGSVASETRTVTSPAENTTSPAGEPSQTDAPSPSGHSSSGEPSSSGEPSPDQDGTTASGPGSEPLPDDEINALSPYDDENAEPAFPDTDEVHVVGVPEGSGLNIRLQPGVGPDGDVIASAGPMDQLTLTGREGFFVDEGGWWIEIVTESEDGGDLYGWVNRQYVATFGPTADVTEDVADAGSRTDAEELVLHVADLRAPESEPGPEHQDTGTERTIVRSPQGGVGAWTVDLIGGYRDGQDDAGDMAHGERLEVQLQDSGGQFTVSSVQSTTLCRGAFDDDGVCG
;
A
#
# COMPACT_ATOMS: atom_id res chain seq x y z
N MET A 1 20.69 -42.74 -22.99
CA MET A 1 20.25 -43.03 -24.36
C MET A 1 18.81 -43.51 -24.32
N ASN A 2 17.85 -42.62 -24.59
CA ASN A 2 16.72 -42.80 -25.50
C ASN A 2 15.78 -41.62 -25.31
N ALA A 3 15.75 -40.79 -26.35
CA ALA A 3 14.95 -39.58 -26.47
C ALA A 3 13.49 -39.94 -26.74
N PHE A 4 12.57 -39.24 -26.08
CA PHE A 4 11.20 -39.11 -26.55
C PHE A 4 11.03 -37.72 -27.15
N SER A 5 10.88 -37.70 -28.47
CA SER A 5 10.59 -36.53 -29.28
C SER A 5 9.08 -36.54 -29.57
N GLY A 6 8.36 -35.54 -29.08
CA GLY A 6 6.96 -35.26 -29.42
C GLY A 6 6.86 -34.04 -30.35
N PRO A 7 5.86 -33.98 -31.26
CA PRO A 7 5.93 -33.13 -32.44
C PRO A 7 5.56 -31.66 -32.19
N ILE A 8 6.35 -30.79 -32.83
CA ILE A 8 6.09 -29.36 -33.03
C ILE A 8 4.89 -29.21 -33.97
N VAL A 9 3.77 -28.68 -33.46
CA VAL A 9 2.66 -28.20 -34.30
C VAL A 9 2.86 -26.70 -34.53
N LYS A 10 3.33 -26.36 -35.73
CA LYS A 10 3.29 -25.00 -36.27
C LYS A 10 1.85 -24.71 -36.72
N ALA A 11 1.15 -23.83 -36.01
CA ALA A 11 -0.07 -23.22 -36.51
C ALA A 11 0.28 -21.94 -37.28
N LEU A 12 -0.09 -21.96 -38.56
CA LEU A 12 0.01 -20.86 -39.53
C LEU A 12 -0.86 -19.67 -39.12
N GLY A 13 -0.33 -18.48 -39.39
CA GLY A 13 -1.01 -17.21 -39.17
C GLY A 13 -2.27 -17.03 -40.00
N LEU A 14 -3.16 -16.22 -39.45
CA LEU A 14 -4.23 -15.53 -40.17
C LEU A 14 -4.14 -14.06 -39.75
N GLY A 15 -3.60 -13.25 -40.64
CA GLY A 15 -3.66 -11.80 -40.54
C GLY A 15 -5.10 -11.35 -40.76
N ALA A 16 -5.65 -10.62 -39.79
CA ALA A 16 -6.83 -9.80 -39.98
C ALA A 16 -6.36 -8.35 -40.09
N ALA A 17 -6.25 -7.86 -41.33
CA ALA A 17 -6.17 -6.45 -41.61
C ALA A 17 -7.56 -5.84 -41.37
N VAL A 18 -7.70 -4.99 -40.35
CA VAL A 18 -8.93 -4.19 -40.15
C VAL A 18 -8.67 -2.80 -40.74
N LEU A 19 -9.52 -2.48 -41.73
CA LEU A 19 -9.55 -1.22 -42.47
C LEU A 19 -9.86 -0.03 -41.54
N PHE A 20 -9.02 1.02 -41.63
CA PHE A 20 -9.39 2.37 -41.21
C PHE A 20 -10.47 2.92 -42.17
N VAL A 21 -11.64 3.26 -41.64
CA VAL A 21 -12.61 4.13 -42.30
C VAL A 21 -12.62 5.47 -41.57
N ALA A 22 -11.83 6.42 -42.09
CA ALA A 22 -11.93 7.81 -41.71
C ALA A 22 -13.19 8.41 -42.36
N THR A 23 -14.18 8.78 -41.55
CA THR A 23 -15.31 9.60 -42.01
C THR A 23 -15.21 10.97 -41.35
N ALA A 24 -14.59 11.90 -42.05
CA ALA A 24 -14.64 13.32 -41.74
C ALA A 24 -16.01 13.87 -42.19
N CYS A 25 -16.79 14.45 -41.27
CA CYS A 25 -17.81 15.42 -41.64
C CYS A 25 -18.23 16.29 -40.43
N ALA A 26 -17.81 17.54 -40.46
CA ALA A 26 -18.49 18.68 -39.84
C ALA A 26 -18.21 19.91 -40.74
N PRO A 27 -18.95 21.04 -40.66
CA PRO A 27 -20.15 21.33 -39.86
C PRO A 27 -21.29 21.94 -40.71
N SER A 28 -22.51 22.07 -40.17
CA SER A 28 -23.41 23.24 -40.39
C SER A 28 -24.77 23.07 -39.71
N GLY A 29 -25.20 24.11 -38.99
CA GLY A 29 -26.62 24.46 -38.85
C GLY A 29 -27.16 24.61 -37.43
N ALA A 30 -27.01 25.78 -36.83
CA ALA A 30 -27.92 26.27 -35.78
C ALA A 30 -29.31 26.60 -36.39
N PRO A 31 -30.38 26.61 -35.58
CA PRO A 31 -30.92 27.92 -35.22
C PRO A 31 -31.36 28.07 -33.74
N ALA A 32 -31.58 29.35 -33.42
CA ALA A 32 -31.82 29.96 -32.12
C ALA A 32 -33.08 29.48 -31.36
N GLY A 33 -33.00 29.61 -30.03
CA GLY A 33 -34.14 29.65 -29.12
C GLY A 33 -33.77 30.40 -27.84
N SER A 34 -34.34 31.60 -27.68
CA SER A 34 -34.16 32.53 -26.57
C SER A 34 -34.47 31.94 -25.19
N GLY A 35 -33.64 32.29 -24.20
CA GLY A 35 -33.95 32.17 -22.78
C GLY A 35 -33.21 33.26 -22.00
N SER A 36 -33.84 34.43 -21.88
CA SER A 36 -33.38 35.55 -21.06
C SER A 36 -33.74 35.31 -19.60
N VAL A 37 -32.77 35.29 -18.69
CA VAL A 37 -32.97 35.76 -17.31
C VAL A 37 -31.63 36.15 -16.63
N ALA A 38 -31.56 37.44 -16.30
CA ALA A 38 -30.96 38.08 -15.13
C ALA A 38 -29.50 37.80 -14.75
N SER A 39 -28.65 38.79 -15.04
CA SER A 39 -27.49 39.14 -14.22
C SER A 39 -27.92 39.47 -12.79
N GLU A 40 -27.34 38.80 -11.79
CA GLU A 40 -27.27 39.33 -10.43
C GLU A 40 -25.80 39.49 -10.05
N THR A 41 -25.30 40.70 -10.25
CA THR A 41 -24.10 41.21 -9.60
C THR A 41 -24.36 41.26 -8.10
N ARG A 42 -23.58 40.53 -7.30
CA ARG A 42 -23.44 40.84 -5.87
C ARG A 42 -22.02 41.22 -5.53
N THR A 43 -21.96 42.44 -5.01
CA THR A 43 -20.83 43.22 -4.54
C THR A 43 -20.16 42.56 -3.34
N VAL A 44 -18.83 42.68 -3.35
CA VAL A 44 -17.88 42.49 -2.25
C VAL A 44 -18.35 43.11 -0.94
N THR A 45 -18.17 42.39 0.18
CA THR A 45 -17.98 43.02 1.50
C THR A 45 -17.02 42.17 2.32
N SER A 46 -15.77 42.62 2.43
CA SER A 46 -14.83 42.22 3.48
C SER A 46 -15.26 42.84 4.81
N PRO A 47 -14.92 42.22 5.95
CA PRO A 47 -14.55 42.95 7.14
C PRO A 47 -13.07 42.78 7.46
N ALA A 48 -12.54 43.88 8.00
CA ALA A 48 -11.16 44.16 8.33
C ALA A 48 -10.54 43.24 9.39
N GLU A 49 -9.22 43.09 9.24
CA GLU A 49 -8.17 43.20 10.25
C GLU A 49 -8.57 43.05 11.73
N ASN A 50 -7.93 42.10 12.41
CA ASN A 50 -7.47 42.37 13.76
C ASN A 50 -6.08 41.78 13.99
N THR A 51 -5.09 42.61 13.66
CA THR A 51 -3.70 42.52 14.11
C THR A 51 -3.65 42.84 15.59
N THR A 52 -3.18 41.93 16.46
CA THR A 52 -2.51 42.31 17.71
C THR A 52 -1.55 41.20 18.16
N SER A 53 -0.27 41.38 17.82
CA SER A 53 0.82 41.07 18.76
C SER A 53 1.03 42.30 19.66
N PRO A 54 1.52 42.11 20.89
CA PRO A 54 2.84 42.67 21.16
C PRO A 54 3.75 41.74 21.98
N ALA A 55 4.97 41.59 21.46
CA ALA A 55 6.28 41.73 22.10
C ALA A 55 6.45 41.44 23.61
N GLY A 56 7.44 40.60 23.91
CA GLY A 56 8.09 40.51 25.22
C GLY A 56 9.16 39.41 25.24
N GLU A 57 10.40 39.81 25.00
CA GLU A 57 11.64 39.01 24.85
C GLU A 57 12.18 38.48 26.21
N PRO A 58 13.42 37.95 26.29
CA PRO A 58 13.77 36.54 26.45
C PRO A 58 14.17 36.14 27.89
N SER A 59 14.41 34.85 28.14
CA SER A 59 15.32 34.44 29.21
C SER A 59 16.18 33.25 28.77
N GLN A 60 17.48 33.53 28.77
CA GLN A 60 18.59 32.60 28.60
C GLN A 60 18.82 31.79 29.90
N THR A 61 19.86 30.95 29.83
CA THR A 61 20.60 30.26 30.92
C THR A 61 19.91 29.00 31.45
N ASP A 62 20.55 27.84 31.58
CA ASP A 62 21.97 27.51 31.72
C ASP A 62 22.27 26.10 31.20
N ALA A 63 23.43 25.92 30.58
CA ALA A 63 24.10 24.63 30.44
C ALA A 63 24.86 24.30 31.74
N PRO A 64 25.00 23.03 32.11
CA PRO A 64 26.15 22.63 32.90
C PRO A 64 26.92 21.46 32.27
N SER A 65 28.15 21.75 31.89
CA SER A 65 29.34 20.92 32.12
C SER A 65 30.45 21.90 32.50
N PRO A 66 31.52 21.55 33.24
CA PRO A 66 32.08 20.21 33.44
C PRO A 66 32.59 19.91 34.88
N SER A 67 33.09 18.68 35.11
CA SER A 67 34.23 18.27 35.97
C SER A 67 34.03 16.77 36.24
N GLY A 68 34.81 15.82 35.73
CA GLY A 68 36.26 15.77 35.65
C GLY A 68 36.77 14.94 36.82
N HIS A 69 36.96 13.63 36.66
CA HIS A 69 37.81 12.80 37.53
C HIS A 69 38.58 11.82 36.64
N SER A 70 39.90 12.02 36.59
CA SER A 70 40.87 11.03 36.11
C SER A 70 40.90 9.83 37.04
N SER A 71 40.91 8.63 36.47
CA SER A 71 41.53 7.45 37.11
C SER A 71 41.95 6.46 36.02
N SER A 72 43.10 6.70 35.38
CA SER A 72 44.28 5.81 35.40
C SER A 72 44.03 4.38 35.90
N GLY A 73 44.09 3.42 34.97
CA GLY A 73 44.10 1.99 35.27
C GLY A 73 44.14 1.13 34.01
N GLU A 74 45.28 1.11 33.31
CA GLU A 74 45.71 -0.11 32.60
C GLU A 74 46.69 -0.82 33.54
N PRO A 75 46.65 -2.17 33.63
CA PRO A 75 47.51 -2.90 32.70
C PRO A 75 46.99 -4.29 32.24
N SER A 76 47.70 -4.76 31.21
CA SER A 76 48.03 -6.15 30.88
C SER A 76 47.15 -6.90 29.87
N SER A 77 47.61 -6.79 28.64
CA SER A 77 47.56 -7.82 27.60
C SER A 77 48.28 -9.10 28.07
N SER A 78 47.56 -10.23 28.05
CA SER A 78 48.04 -11.54 27.58
C SER A 78 46.97 -12.60 27.88
N GLY A 79 46.10 -12.86 26.91
CA GLY A 79 45.23 -14.04 26.88
C GLY A 79 45.46 -14.75 25.55
N GLU A 80 46.00 -15.97 25.60
CA GLU A 80 46.15 -16.86 24.45
C GLU A 80 44.81 -17.09 23.73
N PRO A 81 44.84 -17.36 22.41
CA PRO A 81 43.63 -17.71 21.68
C PRO A 81 43.16 -19.10 22.12
N SER A 82 41.96 -19.19 22.69
CA SER A 82 41.29 -20.47 22.86
C SER A 82 41.00 -21.08 21.48
N PRO A 83 41.21 -22.40 21.30
CA PRO A 83 40.98 -23.08 20.04
C PRO A 83 39.48 -23.31 19.83
N ASP A 84 39.06 -23.20 18.57
CA ASP A 84 37.89 -23.84 17.96
C ASP A 84 36.63 -23.92 18.84
N GLN A 85 35.85 -22.85 18.86
CA GLN A 85 34.39 -23.00 18.99
C GLN A 85 33.89 -23.28 17.57
N ASP A 86 33.28 -24.46 17.40
CA ASP A 86 32.51 -24.85 16.23
C ASP A 86 31.74 -23.66 15.65
N GLY A 87 31.83 -23.50 14.34
CA GLY A 87 31.12 -22.47 13.58
C GLY A 87 29.62 -22.72 13.55
N THR A 88 28.96 -22.73 14.71
CA THR A 88 27.57 -22.33 14.80
C THR A 88 27.57 -20.83 14.59
N THR A 89 27.40 -20.42 13.34
CA THR A 89 26.81 -19.11 13.06
C THR A 89 25.59 -19.01 13.95
N ALA A 90 25.62 -18.12 14.95
CA ALA A 90 24.44 -17.83 15.74
C ALA A 90 23.40 -17.32 14.76
N SER A 91 22.40 -18.14 14.47
CA SER A 91 21.33 -17.75 13.57
C SER A 91 20.61 -16.55 14.22
N GLY A 92 20.48 -15.46 13.47
CA GLY A 92 19.85 -14.23 13.95
C GLY A 92 18.38 -14.44 14.29
N PRO A 93 17.73 -13.49 14.99
CA PRO A 93 16.29 -13.57 15.22
C PRO A 93 15.53 -13.71 13.89
N GLY A 94 14.56 -14.61 13.84
CA GLY A 94 13.79 -14.91 12.62
C GLY A 94 14.48 -15.86 11.64
N SER A 95 15.66 -16.41 11.93
CA SER A 95 16.30 -17.41 11.06
C SER A 95 15.56 -18.75 10.99
N GLU A 96 14.69 -19.01 11.96
CA GLU A 96 13.85 -20.20 12.05
C GLU A 96 12.42 -19.76 12.41
N PRO A 97 11.41 -20.52 11.93
CA PRO A 97 10.02 -20.29 12.30
C PRO A 97 9.83 -20.43 13.81
N LEU A 98 8.96 -19.60 14.39
CA LEU A 98 8.53 -19.81 15.77
C LEU A 98 7.79 -21.15 15.92
N PRO A 99 7.96 -21.88 17.04
CA PRO A 99 7.23 -23.12 17.31
C PRO A 99 5.71 -22.89 17.40
N ASP A 100 4.92 -23.85 16.90
CA ASP A 100 3.45 -23.74 16.89
C ASP A 100 2.85 -23.62 18.30
N ASP A 101 3.47 -24.23 19.33
CA ASP A 101 3.01 -24.12 20.71
C ASP A 101 3.19 -22.71 21.30
N GLU A 102 4.20 -21.96 20.83
CA GLU A 102 4.40 -20.56 21.20
C GLU A 102 3.37 -19.65 20.51
N ILE A 103 3.09 -19.89 19.23
CA ILE A 103 2.06 -19.16 18.48
C ILE A 103 0.66 -19.41 19.06
N ASN A 104 0.33 -20.67 19.35
CA ASN A 104 -0.98 -21.04 19.91
C ASN A 104 -1.17 -20.52 21.34
N ALA A 105 -0.09 -20.29 22.09
CA ALA A 105 -0.17 -19.63 23.39
C ALA A 105 -0.51 -18.14 23.28
N LEU A 106 -0.17 -17.50 22.16
CA LEU A 106 -0.42 -16.09 21.88
C LEU A 106 -1.79 -15.85 21.23
N SER A 107 -2.31 -16.79 20.43
CA SER A 107 -3.62 -16.65 19.79
C SER A 107 -4.75 -17.20 20.67
N PRO A 108 -5.69 -16.36 21.13
CA PRO A 108 -6.85 -16.84 21.89
C PRO A 108 -7.88 -17.58 21.01
N TYR A 109 -7.69 -17.64 19.70
CA TYR A 109 -8.57 -18.30 18.74
C TYR A 109 -7.78 -19.34 17.94
N ASP A 110 -7.65 -20.52 18.54
CA ASP A 110 -7.25 -21.73 17.83
C ASP A 110 -8.53 -22.38 17.27
N ASP A 111 -9.02 -21.88 16.14
CA ASP A 111 -10.03 -22.61 15.38
C ASP A 111 -9.29 -23.51 14.38
N GLU A 112 -9.13 -24.77 14.76
CA GLU A 112 -8.57 -25.82 13.91
C GLU A 112 -9.34 -25.99 12.57
N ASN A 113 -10.50 -25.34 12.41
CA ASN A 113 -11.33 -25.33 11.21
C ASN A 113 -11.39 -23.96 10.50
N ALA A 114 -10.64 -22.96 10.94
CA ALA A 114 -10.51 -21.71 10.18
C ALA A 114 -9.83 -22.03 8.85
N GLU A 115 -10.52 -21.71 7.75
CA GLU A 115 -9.89 -21.76 6.43
C GLU A 115 -8.83 -20.65 6.38
N PRO A 116 -7.62 -20.96 5.86
CA PRO A 116 -6.58 -19.95 5.76
C PRO A 116 -7.07 -18.80 4.89
N ALA A 117 -6.71 -17.57 5.23
CA ALA A 117 -7.09 -16.40 4.43
C ALA A 117 -6.63 -16.51 2.97
N PHE A 118 -5.48 -17.15 2.73
CA PHE A 118 -4.82 -17.26 1.44
C PHE A 118 -4.62 -18.74 1.04
N PRO A 119 -5.69 -19.50 0.75
CA PRO A 119 -5.58 -20.94 0.53
C PRO A 119 -4.85 -21.31 -0.76
N ASP A 120 -4.93 -20.46 -1.79
CA ASP A 120 -4.49 -20.77 -3.16
C ASP A 120 -3.29 -19.92 -3.64
N THR A 121 -2.62 -19.21 -2.72
CA THR A 121 -1.43 -18.42 -3.03
C THR A 121 -0.38 -18.55 -1.94
N ASP A 122 0.89 -18.56 -2.34
CA ASP A 122 2.05 -18.40 -1.48
C ASP A 122 2.63 -16.98 -1.54
N GLU A 123 2.02 -16.07 -2.30
CA GLU A 123 2.50 -14.70 -2.48
C GLU A 123 1.41 -13.67 -2.16
N VAL A 124 1.82 -12.60 -1.46
CA VAL A 124 1.02 -11.41 -1.20
C VAL A 124 1.85 -10.15 -1.43
N HIS A 125 1.18 -9.01 -1.61
CA HIS A 125 1.81 -7.73 -1.83
C HIS A 125 1.53 -6.77 -0.68
N VAL A 126 2.52 -5.95 -0.33
CA VAL A 126 2.33 -4.86 0.63
C VAL A 126 1.39 -3.81 0.05
N VAL A 127 0.40 -3.40 0.85
CA VAL A 127 -0.61 -2.38 0.51
C VAL A 127 -0.90 -1.46 1.69
N GLY A 128 -1.38 -0.25 1.40
CA GLY A 128 -1.75 0.74 2.42
C GLY A 128 -0.57 1.35 3.19
N VAL A 129 0.67 1.08 2.77
CA VAL A 129 1.88 1.64 3.39
C VAL A 129 2.36 2.83 2.56
N PRO A 130 2.56 4.02 3.15
CA PRO A 130 2.93 5.21 2.39
C PRO A 130 4.36 5.15 1.86
N GLU A 131 4.61 5.87 0.77
CA GLU A 131 5.95 6.05 0.20
C GLU A 131 6.95 6.57 1.26
N GLY A 132 8.16 6.02 1.25
CA GLY A 132 9.21 6.37 2.22
C GLY A 132 9.02 5.75 3.62
N SER A 133 7.94 5.01 3.83
CA SER A 133 7.74 4.14 5.00
C SER A 133 7.94 2.68 4.64
N GLY A 134 7.83 1.80 5.63
CA GLY A 134 7.86 0.36 5.41
C GLY A 134 6.92 -0.38 6.36
N LEU A 135 6.45 -1.54 5.92
CA LEU A 135 5.73 -2.50 6.74
C LEU A 135 6.74 -3.13 7.70
N ASN A 136 6.46 -3.09 8.99
CA ASN A 136 7.30 -3.75 9.98
C ASN A 136 7.09 -5.27 9.93
N ILE A 137 8.17 -6.01 9.70
CA ILE A 137 8.22 -7.46 9.86
C ILE A 137 8.71 -7.74 11.29
N ARG A 138 7.92 -8.48 12.05
CA ARG A 138 8.16 -8.69 13.49
C ARG A 138 8.51 -10.12 13.80
N LEU A 139 9.29 -10.34 14.85
CA LEU A 139 9.64 -11.68 15.30
C LEU A 139 8.41 -12.47 15.74
N GLN A 140 7.52 -11.81 16.49
CA GLN A 140 6.26 -12.35 16.98
C GLN A 140 5.09 -11.47 16.52
N PRO A 141 3.87 -12.02 16.41
CA PRO A 141 2.66 -11.23 16.20
C PRO A 141 2.51 -10.15 17.27
N GLY A 142 2.23 -8.92 16.83
CA GLY A 142 1.80 -7.84 17.71
C GLY A 142 2.63 -6.58 17.71
N VAL A 143 2.05 -5.55 18.32
CA VAL A 143 2.62 -4.20 18.43
C VAL A 143 3.15 -3.91 19.83
N GLY A 144 3.00 -4.86 20.76
CA GLY A 144 3.54 -4.83 22.12
C GLY A 144 5.08 -4.84 22.20
N PRO A 145 5.62 -4.72 23.44
CA PRO A 145 7.06 -4.62 23.69
C PRO A 145 7.87 -5.87 23.31
N ASP A 146 7.19 -7.01 23.10
CA ASP A 146 7.79 -8.29 22.75
C ASP A 146 7.77 -8.54 21.23
N GLY A 147 7.04 -7.73 20.45
CA GLY A 147 6.96 -7.82 18.99
C GLY A 147 8.14 -7.12 18.30
N ASP A 148 9.38 -7.53 18.59
CA ASP A 148 10.58 -6.89 18.03
C ASP A 148 10.53 -6.81 16.50
N VAL A 149 10.78 -5.62 15.94
CA VAL A 149 10.90 -5.43 14.49
C VAL A 149 12.25 -5.98 14.05
N ILE A 150 12.22 -7.00 13.19
CA ILE A 150 13.42 -7.71 12.72
C ILE A 150 13.78 -7.32 11.28
N ALA A 151 12.82 -6.82 10.51
CA ALA A 151 13.03 -6.30 9.16
C ALA A 151 11.89 -5.34 8.77
N SER A 152 12.00 -4.75 7.58
CA SER A 152 10.93 -3.95 7.00
C SER A 152 10.79 -4.22 5.50
N ALA A 153 9.55 -4.30 5.03
CA ALA A 153 9.21 -4.41 3.62
C ALA A 153 8.72 -3.07 3.07
N GLY A 154 9.13 -2.72 1.86
CA GLY A 154 8.67 -1.55 1.15
C GLY A 154 7.20 -1.66 0.72
N PRO A 155 6.55 -0.51 0.40
CA PRO A 155 5.12 -0.43 0.11
C PRO A 155 4.68 -1.10 -1.21
N MET A 156 5.64 -1.60 -1.99
CA MET A 156 5.42 -2.30 -3.26
C MET A 156 6.00 -3.72 -3.26
N ASP A 157 6.56 -4.16 -2.12
CA ASP A 157 7.25 -5.44 -2.04
C ASP A 157 6.24 -6.60 -2.11
N GLN A 158 6.73 -7.72 -2.64
CA GLN A 158 6.05 -9.00 -2.59
C GLN A 158 6.63 -9.80 -1.42
N LEU A 159 5.76 -10.46 -0.67
CA LEU A 159 6.10 -11.31 0.47
C LEU A 159 5.63 -12.73 0.18
N THR A 160 6.45 -13.70 0.58
CA THR A 160 6.10 -15.12 0.49
C THR A 160 5.48 -15.57 1.80
N LEU A 161 4.31 -16.20 1.73
CA LEU A 161 3.58 -16.76 2.86
C LEU A 161 4.17 -18.11 3.26
N THR A 162 4.21 -18.39 4.56
CA THR A 162 4.50 -19.75 5.05
C THR A 162 3.24 -20.61 5.17
N GLY A 163 2.06 -19.98 5.09
CA GLY A 163 0.75 -20.60 5.32
C GLY A 163 0.28 -20.55 6.78
N ARG A 164 1.06 -19.96 7.70
CA ARG A 164 0.66 -19.79 9.10
C ARG A 164 0.05 -18.41 9.33
N GLU A 165 -1.07 -18.39 10.06
CA GLU A 165 -1.79 -17.19 10.43
C GLU A 165 -2.45 -17.33 11.80
N GLY A 166 -2.84 -16.21 12.41
CA GLY A 166 -3.57 -16.23 13.66
C GLY A 166 -4.23 -14.89 13.99
N PHE A 167 -5.26 -14.95 14.82
CA PHE A 167 -5.93 -13.76 15.35
C PHE A 167 -5.44 -13.46 16.75
N PHE A 168 -4.96 -12.23 16.97
CA PHE A 168 -4.35 -11.79 18.21
C PHE A 168 -5.06 -10.50 18.68
N VAL A 169 -6.07 -10.66 19.54
CA VAL A 169 -6.96 -9.56 19.98
C VAL A 169 -6.20 -8.41 20.59
N ASP A 170 -5.30 -8.70 21.53
CA ASP A 170 -4.54 -7.69 22.28
C ASP A 170 -3.48 -6.99 21.40
N GLU A 171 -3.25 -7.53 20.21
CA GLU A 171 -2.12 -7.21 19.33
C GLU A 171 -2.56 -6.67 17.95
N GLY A 172 -3.83 -6.26 17.84
CA GLY A 172 -4.32 -5.53 16.66
C GLY A 172 -4.83 -6.40 15.51
N GLY A 173 -5.27 -7.64 15.79
CA GLY A 173 -6.09 -8.41 14.86
C GLY A 173 -5.39 -9.59 14.22
N TRP A 174 -5.60 -9.79 12.91
CA TRP A 174 -5.03 -10.91 12.15
C TRP A 174 -3.59 -10.65 11.76
N TRP A 175 -2.74 -11.64 11.98
CA TRP A 175 -1.34 -11.65 11.60
C TRP A 175 -1.04 -12.89 10.78
N ILE A 176 -0.13 -12.75 9.82
CA ILE A 176 0.33 -13.83 8.95
C ILE A 176 1.83 -13.92 9.02
N GLU A 177 2.34 -15.14 8.94
CA GLU A 177 3.78 -15.37 8.85
C GLU A 177 4.24 -15.37 7.39
N ILE A 178 5.35 -14.69 7.18
CA ILE A 178 6.05 -14.59 5.91
C ILE A 178 7.47 -15.14 6.03
N VAL A 179 8.04 -15.45 4.88
CA VAL A 179 9.47 -15.70 4.69
C VAL A 179 10.01 -14.71 3.66
N THR A 180 11.14 -14.09 3.97
CA THR A 180 11.87 -13.17 3.08
C THR A 180 13.37 -13.45 3.14
N GLU A 181 14.15 -12.84 2.25
CA GLU A 181 15.61 -12.96 2.28
C GLU A 181 16.19 -11.98 3.32
N SER A 182 16.98 -12.50 4.26
CA SER A 182 17.76 -11.68 5.19
C SER A 182 18.91 -10.96 4.49
N GLU A 183 19.46 -9.92 5.13
CA GLU A 183 20.62 -9.18 4.59
C GLU A 183 21.85 -10.08 4.33
N ASP A 184 21.96 -11.19 5.05
CA ASP A 184 23.04 -12.17 4.91
C ASP A 184 22.72 -13.29 3.88
N GLY A 185 21.58 -13.22 3.19
CA GLY A 185 21.19 -14.14 2.11
C GLY A 185 20.61 -15.49 2.58
N GLY A 186 20.18 -15.58 3.85
CA GLY A 186 19.41 -16.71 4.39
C GLY A 186 17.92 -16.37 4.55
N ASP A 187 17.10 -17.36 4.90
CA ASP A 187 15.66 -17.16 5.13
C ASP A 187 15.41 -16.38 6.43
N LEU A 188 14.49 -15.41 6.37
CA LEU A 188 14.00 -14.63 7.49
C LEU A 188 12.49 -14.82 7.63
N TYR A 189 12.09 -15.52 8.68
CA TYR A 189 10.72 -15.73 9.11
C TYR A 189 10.28 -14.59 10.02
N GLY A 190 9.08 -14.07 9.76
CA GLY A 190 8.49 -13.02 10.60
C GLY A 190 7.01 -12.83 10.33
N TRP A 191 6.40 -11.98 11.14
CA TRP A 191 4.97 -11.75 11.16
C TRP A 191 4.64 -10.33 10.71
N VAL A 192 3.61 -10.21 9.88
CA VAL A 192 3.05 -8.94 9.44
C VAL A 192 1.55 -8.89 9.71
N ASN A 193 1.03 -7.69 9.94
CA ASN A 193 -0.41 -7.51 10.14
C ASN A 193 -1.12 -7.67 8.79
N ARG A 194 -2.14 -8.52 8.76
CA ARG A 194 -2.89 -8.88 7.53
C ARG A 194 -3.54 -7.67 6.86
N GLN A 195 -3.81 -6.58 7.59
CA GLN A 195 -4.42 -5.37 7.03
C GLN A 195 -3.55 -4.62 6.02
N TYR A 196 -2.25 -4.94 5.95
CA TYR A 196 -1.29 -4.28 5.05
C TYR A 196 -0.80 -5.20 3.93
N VAL A 197 -1.51 -6.31 3.68
CA VAL A 197 -1.21 -7.21 2.58
C VAL A 197 -2.46 -7.57 1.79
N ALA A 198 -2.29 -7.80 0.48
CA ALA A 198 -3.33 -8.29 -0.40
C ALA A 198 -2.77 -9.15 -1.52
N THR A 199 -3.64 -9.98 -2.09
CA THR A 199 -3.42 -10.52 -3.44
C THR A 199 -3.90 -9.51 -4.48
N PHE A 200 -3.27 -9.53 -5.65
CA PHE A 200 -3.68 -8.69 -6.78
C PHE A 200 -4.57 -9.45 -7.73
N GLY A 201 -5.69 -8.81 -8.04
CA GLY A 201 -6.71 -9.32 -8.91
C GLY A 201 -6.60 -8.84 -10.34
N PRO A 202 -7.73 -8.90 -11.06
CA PRO A 202 -7.80 -8.32 -12.39
C PRO A 202 -7.53 -6.81 -12.34
N THR A 203 -6.86 -6.33 -13.39
CA THR A 203 -6.64 -4.91 -13.64
C THR A 203 -7.59 -4.43 -14.74
N ALA A 204 -8.26 -3.30 -14.51
CA ALA A 204 -9.13 -2.64 -15.46
C ALA A 204 -8.66 -1.21 -15.78
N ASP A 205 -8.90 -0.75 -17.01
CA ASP A 205 -8.76 0.66 -17.37
C ASP A 205 -10.01 1.41 -16.89
N VAL A 206 -9.81 2.35 -15.97
CA VAL A 206 -10.86 3.17 -15.34
C VAL A 206 -10.69 4.66 -15.68
N THR A 207 -9.98 4.96 -16.76
CA THR A 207 -9.69 6.35 -17.16
C THR A 207 -10.98 7.15 -17.40
N GLU A 208 -12.02 6.53 -17.95
CA GLU A 208 -13.32 7.18 -18.19
C GLU A 208 -14.07 7.50 -16.89
N ASP A 209 -13.90 6.69 -15.84
CA ASP A 209 -14.57 6.89 -14.54
C ASP A 209 -14.09 8.16 -13.82
N VAL A 210 -12.89 8.64 -14.17
CA VAL A 210 -12.26 9.81 -13.57
C VAL A 210 -12.05 10.94 -14.59
N ALA A 211 -12.82 10.95 -15.67
CA ALA A 211 -12.73 11.95 -16.74
C ALA A 211 -12.92 13.40 -16.24
N ASP A 212 -13.60 13.58 -15.10
CA ASP A 212 -13.86 14.87 -14.47
C ASP A 212 -12.67 15.40 -13.62
N ALA A 213 -11.55 14.67 -13.52
CA ALA A 213 -10.38 15.08 -12.74
C ALA A 213 -9.77 16.42 -13.21
N GLY A 214 -9.95 16.77 -14.48
CA GLY A 214 -9.46 18.02 -15.06
C GLY A 214 -7.93 18.14 -15.07
N SER A 215 -7.44 19.35 -14.84
CA SER A 215 -6.01 19.66 -14.72
C SER A 215 -5.70 20.37 -13.41
N ARG A 216 -4.50 20.18 -12.87
CA ARG A 216 -4.01 20.83 -11.63
C ARG A 216 -2.57 21.29 -11.80
N THR A 217 -2.16 22.28 -11.01
CA THR A 217 -0.76 22.72 -10.98
C THR A 217 0.13 21.85 -10.09
N ASP A 218 -0.50 21.08 -9.19
CA ASP A 218 0.18 20.14 -8.30
C ASP A 218 -0.22 18.70 -8.71
N ALA A 219 0.78 17.85 -8.89
CA ALA A 219 0.60 16.48 -9.35
C ALA A 219 0.00 15.58 -8.26
N GLU A 220 0.42 15.79 -7.00
CA GLU A 220 -0.07 15.03 -5.86
C GLU A 220 -1.54 15.34 -5.60
N GLU A 221 -1.91 16.63 -5.65
CA GLU A 221 -3.30 17.08 -5.56
C GLU A 221 -4.17 16.46 -6.66
N LEU A 222 -3.67 16.35 -7.90
CA LEU A 222 -4.40 15.70 -8.98
C LEU A 222 -4.61 14.21 -8.72
N VAL A 223 -3.60 13.51 -8.22
CA VAL A 223 -3.64 12.07 -7.95
C VAL A 223 -4.61 11.76 -6.81
N LEU A 224 -4.57 12.54 -5.73
CA LEU A 224 -5.55 12.41 -4.64
C LEU A 224 -6.96 12.74 -5.12
N HIS A 225 -7.12 13.74 -6.00
CA HIS A 225 -8.42 14.03 -6.58
C HIS A 225 -8.96 12.89 -7.47
N VAL A 226 -8.10 12.21 -8.22
CA VAL A 226 -8.46 10.98 -8.97
C VAL A 226 -8.92 9.88 -8.01
N ALA A 227 -8.19 9.69 -6.91
CA ALA A 227 -8.57 8.73 -5.86
C ALA A 227 -9.94 9.06 -5.24
N ASP A 228 -10.22 10.34 -4.98
CA ASP A 228 -11.52 10.80 -4.47
C ASP A 228 -12.66 10.57 -5.47
N LEU A 229 -12.42 10.78 -6.76
CA LEU A 229 -13.41 10.49 -7.80
C LEU A 229 -13.70 8.98 -7.90
N ARG A 230 -12.66 8.14 -7.73
CA ARG A 230 -12.79 6.68 -7.82
C ARG A 230 -13.51 6.07 -6.61
N ALA A 231 -13.19 6.57 -5.42
CA ALA A 231 -13.76 6.15 -4.15
C ALA A 231 -14.24 7.38 -3.37
N PRO A 232 -15.41 7.95 -3.71
CA PRO A 232 -15.94 9.10 -2.99
C PRO A 232 -16.26 8.69 -1.55
N GLU A 233 -16.01 9.58 -0.59
CA GLU A 233 -16.39 9.32 0.79
C GLU A 233 -17.91 9.14 0.89
N SER A 234 -18.35 7.98 1.39
CA SER A 234 -19.75 7.77 1.76
C SER A 234 -20.07 8.62 3.00
N GLU A 235 -21.23 9.29 3.00
CA GLU A 235 -21.71 9.93 4.23
C GLU A 235 -21.87 8.86 5.32
N PRO A 236 -21.37 9.08 6.55
CA PRO A 236 -21.50 8.09 7.62
C PRO A 236 -22.99 7.87 7.91
N GLY A 237 -23.48 6.69 7.52
CA GLY A 237 -24.82 6.25 7.83
C GLY A 237 -24.99 6.08 9.35
N PRO A 238 -26.23 6.17 9.88
CA PRO A 238 -26.50 5.97 11.31
C PRO A 238 -26.11 4.58 11.82
N GLU A 239 -25.83 3.63 10.93
CA GLU A 239 -25.47 2.24 11.18
C GLU A 239 -23.99 1.90 10.86
N HIS A 240 -23.22 2.83 10.30
CA HIS A 240 -21.79 2.64 9.97
C HIS A 240 -20.95 3.81 10.50
N GLN A 241 -20.39 3.65 11.69
CA GLN A 241 -19.37 4.56 12.22
C GLN A 241 -18.05 4.26 11.51
N ASP A 242 -17.51 5.25 10.79
CA ASP A 242 -16.15 5.31 10.24
C ASP A 242 -15.68 4.13 9.38
N THR A 243 -16.36 3.85 8.27
CA THR A 243 -15.86 2.97 7.19
C THR A 243 -15.33 3.76 6.00
N GLY A 244 -14.55 4.80 6.26
CA GLY A 244 -13.93 5.61 5.21
C GLY A 244 -12.92 4.80 4.38
N THR A 245 -12.77 5.15 3.10
CA THR A 245 -11.67 4.64 2.28
C THR A 245 -10.40 5.41 2.62
N GLU A 246 -9.36 4.72 3.07
CA GLU A 246 -8.03 5.27 3.24
C GLU A 246 -7.33 5.39 1.88
N ARG A 247 -6.63 6.50 1.66
CA ARG A 247 -5.96 6.81 0.40
C ARG A 247 -4.49 7.00 0.67
N THR A 248 -3.67 6.12 0.14
CA THR A 248 -2.24 6.08 0.46
C THR A 248 -1.43 6.12 -0.82
N ILE A 249 -0.64 7.18 -1.01
CA ILE A 249 0.33 7.23 -2.10
C ILE A 249 1.49 6.31 -1.74
N VAL A 250 1.68 5.26 -2.53
CA VAL A 250 2.71 4.24 -2.30
C VAL A 250 3.95 4.44 -3.16
N ARG A 251 3.82 5.21 -4.25
CA ARG A 251 4.93 5.55 -5.16
C ARG A 251 4.63 6.84 -5.91
N SER A 252 5.60 7.77 -5.93
CA SER A 252 5.56 8.98 -6.75
C SER A 252 6.72 9.03 -7.75
N PRO A 253 6.49 9.48 -9.00
CA PRO A 253 7.56 9.70 -9.96
C PRO A 253 8.29 11.02 -9.68
N GLN A 254 9.60 11.05 -9.91
CA GLN A 254 10.39 12.27 -9.79
C GLN A 254 9.87 13.37 -10.71
N GLY A 255 9.54 14.53 -10.14
CA GLY A 255 9.01 15.67 -10.87
C GLY A 255 7.52 15.57 -11.23
N GLY A 256 6.79 14.57 -10.71
CA GLY A 256 5.34 14.46 -10.80
C GLY A 256 4.78 13.97 -12.14
N VAL A 257 5.61 13.86 -13.17
CA VAL A 257 5.26 13.24 -14.46
C VAL A 257 5.65 11.77 -14.44
N GLY A 258 4.71 10.88 -14.73
CA GLY A 258 4.94 9.44 -14.65
C GLY A 258 3.77 8.69 -14.04
N ALA A 259 4.00 7.41 -13.78
CA ALA A 259 3.07 6.55 -13.08
C ALA A 259 3.14 6.83 -11.58
N TRP A 260 2.06 7.32 -11.02
CA TRP A 260 1.81 7.35 -9.59
C TRP A 260 1.10 6.07 -9.18
N THR A 261 1.35 5.57 -7.98
CA THR A 261 0.61 4.44 -7.43
C THR A 261 -0.05 4.84 -6.13
N VAL A 262 -1.34 4.55 -6.02
CA VAL A 262 -2.19 4.89 -4.86
C VAL A 262 -3.00 3.69 -4.45
N ASP A 263 -3.01 3.38 -3.16
CA ASP A 263 -3.90 2.39 -2.60
C ASP A 263 -5.16 3.05 -2.03
N LEU A 264 -6.30 2.47 -2.35
CA LEU A 264 -7.62 2.79 -1.83
C LEU A 264 -8.06 1.63 -0.95
N ILE A 265 -7.83 1.72 0.35
CA ILE A 265 -8.06 0.63 1.31
C ILE A 265 -9.34 0.89 2.10
N GLY A 266 -10.23 -0.10 2.14
CA GLY A 266 -11.51 -0.01 2.86
C GLY A 266 -12.62 0.76 2.11
N GLY A 267 -13.81 0.81 2.72
CA GLY A 267 -14.95 1.61 2.27
C GLY A 267 -15.67 1.14 1.01
N TYR A 268 -15.72 -0.17 0.72
CA TYR A 268 -16.41 -0.62 -0.49
C TYR A 268 -17.93 -0.43 -0.41
N ARG A 269 -18.40 0.38 -1.38
CA ARG A 269 -19.76 0.69 -1.83
C ARG A 269 -20.89 -0.10 -1.16
N ASP A 270 -21.78 0.64 -0.51
CA ASP A 270 -23.15 0.20 -0.22
C ASP A 270 -23.77 -0.47 -1.46
N GLY A 271 -23.85 -1.80 -1.46
CA GLY A 271 -24.78 -2.54 -2.30
C GLY A 271 -24.27 -3.17 -3.60
N GLN A 272 -23.00 -3.55 -3.73
CA GLN A 272 -22.55 -4.45 -4.81
C GLN A 272 -22.15 -5.82 -4.22
N ASP A 273 -23.17 -6.66 -4.06
CA ASP A 273 -23.18 -8.12 -4.21
C ASP A 273 -22.18 -8.93 -3.36
N ASP A 274 -22.65 -9.52 -2.24
CA ASP A 274 -22.28 -10.78 -1.54
C ASP A 274 -20.82 -11.31 -1.49
N ALA A 275 -19.82 -10.66 -2.08
CA ALA A 275 -18.37 -10.88 -1.95
C ALA A 275 -17.79 -10.09 -0.75
N GLY A 276 -18.67 -9.68 0.16
CA GLY A 276 -18.55 -8.50 1.02
C GLY A 276 -17.57 -8.55 2.18
N ASP A 277 -16.88 -9.67 2.41
CA ASP A 277 -15.97 -9.80 3.57
C ASP A 277 -14.47 -9.85 3.18
N MET A 278 -14.14 -10.21 1.94
CA MET A 278 -12.75 -10.47 1.52
C MET A 278 -12.17 -9.42 0.55
N ALA A 279 -13.01 -8.52 0.02
CA ALA A 279 -12.55 -7.36 -0.74
C ALA A 279 -11.80 -6.37 0.17
N HIS A 280 -10.52 -6.09 -0.15
CA HIS A 280 -9.67 -5.20 0.65
C HIS A 280 -9.73 -3.75 0.17
N GLY A 281 -9.83 -3.54 -1.15
CA GLY A 281 -9.68 -2.24 -1.77
C GLY A 281 -9.22 -2.31 -3.23
N GLU A 282 -8.58 -1.26 -3.71
CA GLU A 282 -8.00 -1.18 -5.06
C GLU A 282 -6.64 -0.47 -5.05
N ARG A 283 -5.75 -0.86 -5.97
CA ARG A 283 -4.51 -0.14 -6.28
C ARG A 283 -4.65 0.56 -7.62
N LEU A 284 -4.56 1.88 -7.61
CA LEU A 284 -4.56 2.71 -8.81
C LEU A 284 -3.13 2.93 -9.31
N GLU A 285 -2.91 2.75 -10.61
CA GLU A 285 -1.78 3.33 -11.33
C GLU A 285 -2.27 4.52 -12.16
N VAL A 286 -1.93 5.73 -11.72
CA VAL A 286 -2.37 7.00 -12.31
C VAL A 286 -1.24 7.58 -13.16
N GLN A 287 -1.41 7.57 -14.47
CA GLN A 287 -0.42 8.12 -15.37
C GLN A 287 -0.69 9.61 -15.61
N LEU A 288 0.26 10.44 -15.18
CA LEU A 288 0.21 11.88 -15.38
C LEU A 288 1.11 12.35 -16.53
N GLN A 289 0.71 13.46 -17.14
CA GLN A 289 1.47 14.22 -18.13
C GLN A 289 1.48 15.71 -17.73
N ASP A 290 2.55 16.43 -18.06
CA ASP A 290 2.62 17.89 -17.91
C ASP A 290 2.33 18.57 -19.26
N SER A 291 1.42 19.54 -19.23
CA SER A 291 1.05 20.40 -20.34
C SER A 291 1.20 21.86 -19.95
N GLY A 292 2.45 22.32 -19.87
CA GLY A 292 2.77 23.73 -19.67
C GLY A 292 2.62 24.20 -18.22
N GLY A 293 3.02 23.37 -17.24
CA GLY A 293 2.89 23.64 -15.82
C GLY A 293 1.53 23.24 -15.24
N GLN A 294 0.76 22.44 -15.98
CA GLN A 294 -0.44 21.81 -15.50
C GLN A 294 -0.37 20.31 -15.77
N PHE A 295 -0.58 19.54 -14.72
CA PHE A 295 -0.70 18.09 -14.78
C PHE A 295 -2.10 17.70 -15.24
N THR A 296 -2.16 16.66 -16.07
CA THR A 296 -3.40 16.01 -16.54
C THR A 296 -3.24 14.51 -16.48
N VAL A 297 -4.34 13.81 -16.23
CA VAL A 297 -4.41 12.34 -16.27
C VAL A 297 -4.45 11.88 -17.73
N SER A 298 -3.57 10.96 -18.10
CA SER A 298 -3.60 10.31 -19.42
C SER A 298 -4.20 8.91 -19.41
N SER A 299 -4.05 8.19 -18.30
CA SER A 299 -4.68 6.89 -18.08
C SER A 299 -4.72 6.56 -16.60
N VAL A 300 -5.70 5.76 -16.19
CA VAL A 300 -5.77 5.17 -14.84
C VAL A 300 -6.09 3.69 -14.96
N GLN A 301 -5.25 2.86 -14.35
CA GLN A 301 -5.52 1.44 -14.19
C GLN A 301 -5.90 1.17 -12.73
N SER A 302 -6.96 0.39 -12.51
CA SER A 302 -7.36 -0.08 -11.17
C SER A 302 -7.12 -1.58 -11.08
N THR A 303 -6.40 -2.02 -10.05
CA THR A 303 -6.20 -3.43 -9.73
C THR A 303 -6.93 -3.75 -8.43
N THR A 304 -7.81 -4.76 -8.46
CA THR A 304 -8.52 -5.21 -7.26
C THR A 304 -7.55 -5.78 -6.22
N LEU A 305 -7.76 -5.44 -4.95
CA LEU A 305 -7.01 -5.97 -3.82
C LEU A 305 -7.93 -6.86 -2.96
N CYS A 306 -7.53 -8.11 -2.72
CA CYS A 306 -8.26 -9.02 -1.83
C CYS A 306 -7.46 -9.36 -0.58
N ARG A 307 -8.16 -9.48 0.56
CA ARG A 307 -7.62 -9.98 1.84
C ARG A 307 -7.47 -11.50 1.86
N GLY A 308 -7.82 -12.17 0.77
CA GLY A 308 -7.65 -13.60 0.58
C GLY A 308 -7.26 -13.96 -0.85
N ALA A 309 -7.49 -15.21 -1.25
CA ALA A 309 -7.25 -15.64 -2.62
C ALA A 309 -8.37 -15.17 -3.57
N PHE A 310 -8.12 -15.25 -4.87
CA PHE A 310 -9.18 -15.14 -5.87
C PHE A 310 -9.72 -16.53 -6.17
N ASP A 311 -11.04 -16.65 -6.28
CA ASP A 311 -11.65 -17.87 -6.81
C ASP A 311 -11.43 -18.00 -8.34
N ASP A 312 -11.83 -19.14 -8.91
CA ASP A 312 -11.72 -19.43 -10.34
C ASP A 312 -12.46 -18.42 -11.23
N ASP A 313 -13.42 -17.68 -10.67
CA ASP A 313 -14.21 -16.66 -11.36
C ASP A 313 -13.61 -15.23 -11.21
N GLY A 314 -12.52 -15.09 -10.45
CA GLY A 314 -11.81 -13.83 -10.23
C GLY A 314 -12.47 -12.93 -9.18
N VAL A 315 -13.24 -13.52 -8.26
CA VAL A 315 -13.85 -12.84 -7.12
C VAL A 315 -12.99 -13.07 -5.87
N CYS A 316 -12.95 -12.08 -4.96
CA CYS A 316 -12.28 -12.27 -3.67
C CYS A 316 -12.97 -13.40 -2.88
N GLY A 317 -12.24 -14.48 -2.61
CA GLY A 317 -12.63 -15.60 -1.77
C GLY A 317 -12.11 -15.48 -0.35
#